data_AF-A0A2G5UEQ9-F1
#
_entry.id   AF-A0A2G5UEQ9-F1
#
_cell.length_a   1.000
_cell.length_b   1.000
_cell.length_c   1.000
_cell.angle_alpha   90.00
_cell.angle_beta   90.00
_cell.angle_gamma   90.00
#
_symmetry.space_group_name_H-M   'P 1'
#
loop_
_entity.id
_entity.type
_entity.pdbx_description
1 polymer ?
#
loop_
_entity_poly.entity_id
_entity_poly.type
_entity_poly.pdbx_seq_one_letter_code
_entity_poly.pdbx_strand_id
1 'polypeptide(L)'
;MLRPRSIRDDNANDDLSPGDQQENVISEKRGTKKTIIQASTSELLRGLGIFISKNCDVSDFDPAHLVTWLRSVDRSLLLQGWQDIAFINPANLVFIFLLVRDVLPDERHLIHSLEELHAWILSCLYVSYSYMGNEISYPLKPFLIGNDRNVFWNRCVSMVTSHSRKMLLLNSSSTFFTEVFTDLKHCSNPS
;
A
#
# COMPACT_ATOMS: atom_id res chain seq x y z
N MET A 1 -40.62 -59.61 27.60
CA MET A 1 -39.14 -59.60 27.59
C MET A 1 -38.66 -58.15 27.57
N LEU A 2 -37.96 -57.74 28.64
CA LEU A 2 -36.81 -56.81 28.74
C LEU A 2 -36.64 -55.63 27.75
N ARG A 3 -36.47 -54.40 28.29
CA ARG A 3 -35.66 -53.32 27.69
C ARG A 3 -34.13 -53.60 27.88
N PRO A 4 -33.18 -52.69 27.52
CA PRO A 4 -32.65 -52.32 26.19
C PRO A 4 -31.09 -52.37 26.15
N ARG A 5 -30.42 -52.29 24.99
CA ARG A 5 -28.98 -51.89 24.85
C ARG A 5 -28.76 -51.29 23.44
N SER A 6 -28.49 -49.98 23.32
CA SER A 6 -27.17 -49.32 23.37
C SER A 6 -26.34 -49.53 22.10
N ILE A 7 -26.31 -48.52 21.24
CA ILE A 7 -25.16 -48.22 20.38
C ILE A 7 -24.68 -46.84 20.81
N ARG A 8 -23.39 -46.78 21.11
CA ARG A 8 -22.61 -45.63 21.56
C ARG A 8 -22.33 -44.73 20.36
N ASP A 9 -22.67 -43.45 20.47
CA ASP A 9 -22.01 -42.39 19.72
C ASP A 9 -21.07 -41.67 20.70
N ASP A 10 -19.85 -42.19 20.82
CA ASP A 10 -18.73 -41.48 21.43
C ASP A 10 -17.96 -40.76 20.32
N ASN A 11 -18.09 -39.43 20.23
CA ASN A 11 -16.92 -38.57 20.37
C ASN A 11 -17.30 -37.07 20.33
N ALA A 12 -17.20 -36.50 21.54
CA ALA A 12 -16.60 -35.21 21.91
C ALA A 12 -16.48 -34.10 20.85
N ASN A 13 -17.12 -32.98 21.21
CA ASN A 13 -16.75 -31.62 20.81
C ASN A 13 -15.25 -31.37 20.97
N ASP A 14 -14.67 -30.65 20.00
CA ASP A 14 -13.74 -29.57 20.33
C ASP A 14 -13.90 -28.42 19.33
N ASP A 15 -14.06 -27.23 19.90
CA ASP A 15 -14.07 -25.91 19.28
C ASP A 15 -12.87 -25.70 18.35
N LEU A 16 -13.07 -25.09 17.18
CA LEU A 16 -12.05 -24.27 16.51
C LEU A 16 -12.70 -23.14 15.70
N SER A 17 -12.29 -21.92 16.08
CA SER A 17 -12.67 -20.60 15.57
C SER A 17 -12.09 -20.27 14.17
N PRO A 18 -12.43 -19.11 13.57
CA PRO A 18 -12.54 -18.95 12.12
C PRO A 18 -11.27 -18.43 11.42
N GLY A 19 -11.15 -18.78 10.14
CA GLY A 19 -10.64 -17.93 9.05
C GLY A 19 -9.17 -17.53 9.11
N ASP A 20 -8.33 -18.28 8.39
CA ASP A 20 -6.93 -17.94 8.15
C ASP A 20 -6.76 -16.53 7.56
N GLN A 21 -6.13 -15.65 8.35
CA GLN A 21 -5.46 -14.45 7.86
C GLN A 21 -4.23 -14.89 7.10
N GLN A 22 -4.25 -14.75 5.77
CA GLN A 22 -3.13 -15.11 4.93
C GLN A 22 -2.04 -14.03 5.00
N GLU A 23 -1.20 -14.11 6.04
CA GLU A 23 0.06 -13.38 6.11
C GLU A 23 1.01 -13.90 5.02
N ASN A 24 1.47 -13.02 4.13
CA ASN A 24 2.42 -13.35 3.08
C ASN A 24 3.81 -13.64 3.66
N VAL A 25 4.04 -14.91 4.03
CA VAL A 25 5.35 -15.44 4.39
C VAL A 25 6.11 -15.82 3.11
N ILE A 26 7.04 -14.98 2.67
CA ILE A 26 7.96 -15.31 1.57
C ILE A 26 9.01 -16.28 2.12
N SER A 27 9.04 -17.52 1.61
CA SER A 27 9.99 -18.56 1.99
C SER A 27 10.96 -18.84 0.83
N GLU A 28 12.20 -18.38 0.96
CA GLU A 28 13.31 -18.84 0.13
C GLU A 28 14.21 -19.81 0.91
N LYS A 29 14.56 -20.94 0.28
CA LYS A 29 15.52 -21.92 0.80
C LYS A 29 16.91 -21.70 0.18
N ARG A 30 17.81 -21.07 0.94
CA ARG A 30 19.16 -21.61 1.28
C ARG A 30 19.96 -20.62 2.15
N GLY A 31 20.25 -21.03 3.38
CA GLY A 31 21.58 -20.85 3.98
C GLY A 31 22.08 -19.47 4.39
N THR A 32 21.25 -18.54 4.84
CA THR A 32 21.69 -17.38 5.65
C THR A 32 20.63 -17.04 6.68
N LYS A 33 21.04 -16.68 7.90
CA LYS A 33 20.16 -16.34 9.03
C LYS A 33 19.02 -15.43 8.55
N LYS A 34 17.78 -15.88 8.69
CA LYS A 34 16.57 -15.11 8.33
C LYS A 34 16.47 -13.89 9.25
N THR A 35 16.96 -12.75 8.80
CA THR A 35 16.55 -11.47 9.40
C THR A 35 15.13 -11.23 8.92
N ILE A 36 14.14 -11.47 9.81
CA ILE A 36 12.76 -11.05 9.56
C ILE A 36 12.79 -9.53 9.59
N ILE A 37 12.79 -8.91 8.40
CA ILE A 37 12.73 -7.46 8.30
C ILE A 37 11.25 -7.07 8.43
N GLN A 38 10.84 -6.65 9.63
CA GLN A 38 9.48 -6.19 9.91
C GLN A 38 9.46 -4.66 10.04
N ALA A 39 8.35 -4.06 9.62
CA ALA A 39 8.03 -2.65 9.84
C ALA A 39 6.52 -2.51 10.01
N SER A 40 6.07 -1.58 10.84
CA SER A 40 4.63 -1.30 10.97
C SER A 40 4.13 -0.42 9.82
N THR A 41 2.83 -0.51 9.48
CA THR A 41 2.20 0.41 8.50
C THR A 41 2.42 1.87 8.88
N SER A 42 2.34 2.21 10.18
CA SER A 42 2.56 3.56 10.69
C SER A 42 4.01 4.03 10.52
N GLU A 43 4.98 3.14 10.73
CA GLU A 43 6.40 3.43 10.52
C GLU A 43 6.70 3.72 9.05
N LEU A 44 6.15 2.93 8.13
CA LEU A 44 6.37 3.12 6.69
C LEU A 44 5.65 4.37 6.15
N LEU A 45 4.44 4.66 6.66
CA LEU A 45 3.73 5.91 6.35
C LEU A 45 4.56 7.14 6.77
N ARG A 46 5.14 7.09 7.98
CA ARG A 46 6.05 8.15 8.45
C ARG A 46 7.29 8.26 7.55
N GLY A 47 7.91 7.13 7.19
CA GLY A 47 9.06 7.09 6.30
C GLY A 47 8.79 7.71 4.94
N LEU A 48 7.65 7.36 4.33
CA LEU A 48 7.22 7.94 3.07
C LEU A 48 6.97 9.46 3.19
N GLY A 49 6.38 9.92 4.29
CA GLY A 49 6.18 11.34 4.55
C GLY A 49 7.50 12.10 4.68
N ILE A 50 8.48 11.54 5.40
CA ILE A 50 9.83 12.11 5.52
C ILE A 50 10.56 12.10 4.18
N PHE A 51 10.39 11.06 3.38
CA PHE A 51 10.95 11.02 2.03
C PHE A 51 10.42 12.17 1.18
N ILE A 52 9.10 12.38 1.17
CA ILE A 52 8.48 13.45 0.39
C ILE A 52 8.98 14.81 0.87
N SER A 53 9.02 15.08 2.19
CA SER A 53 9.44 16.38 2.70
C SER A 53 10.89 16.74 2.35
N LYS A 54 11.76 15.75 2.18
CA LYS A 54 13.15 15.95 1.71
C LYS A 54 13.26 16.09 0.19
N ASN A 55 12.24 15.66 -0.55
CA ASN A 55 12.26 15.56 -2.01
C ASN A 55 11.19 16.44 -2.70
N CYS A 56 10.53 17.35 -1.98
CA CYS A 56 9.64 18.35 -2.55
C CYS A 56 10.07 19.77 -2.18
N ASP A 57 9.69 20.75 -2.99
CA ASP A 57 9.99 22.17 -2.73
C ASP A 57 8.84 22.88 -1.99
N VAL A 58 7.81 22.13 -1.58
CA VAL A 58 6.62 22.65 -0.90
C VAL A 58 6.91 22.83 0.59
N SER A 59 7.14 24.08 1.02
CA SER A 59 7.50 24.43 2.40
C SER A 59 6.45 24.03 3.44
N ASP A 60 5.17 24.04 3.06
CA ASP A 60 4.05 23.86 3.98
C ASP A 60 3.69 22.38 4.17
N PHE A 61 4.45 21.47 3.55
CA PHE A 61 4.22 20.04 3.65
C PHE A 61 4.80 19.47 4.96
N ASP A 62 3.91 19.07 5.87
CA ASP A 62 4.23 18.20 7.01
C ASP A 62 4.03 16.71 6.65
N PRO A 63 4.92 15.78 7.06
CA PRO A 63 4.75 14.34 6.85
C PRO A 63 3.40 13.77 7.31
N ALA A 64 2.73 14.36 8.31
CA ALA A 64 1.40 13.95 8.75
C ALA A 64 0.31 14.23 7.70
N HIS A 65 0.51 15.19 6.79
CA HIS A 65 -0.42 15.41 5.67
C HIS A 65 -0.55 14.18 4.80
N LEU A 66 0.56 13.54 4.43
CA LEU A 66 0.54 12.29 3.67
C LEU A 66 -0.29 11.22 4.36
N VAL A 67 -0.07 11.03 5.68
CA VAL A 67 -0.79 10.01 6.46
C VAL A 67 -2.29 10.26 6.37
N THR A 68 -2.71 11.52 6.58
CA THR A 68 -4.11 11.93 6.47
C THR A 68 -4.67 11.69 5.08
N TRP A 69 -3.96 12.06 4.02
CA TRP A 69 -4.43 11.90 2.64
C TRP A 69 -4.66 10.42 2.29
N LEU A 70 -3.67 9.56 2.54
CA LEU A 70 -3.77 8.14 2.21
C LEU A 70 -4.87 7.44 3.04
N ARG A 71 -4.92 7.71 4.35
CA ARG A 71 -5.93 7.11 5.24
C ARG A 71 -7.33 7.60 4.95
N SER A 72 -7.49 8.86 4.54
CA SER A 72 -8.79 9.43 4.20
C SER A 72 -9.40 8.74 2.98
N VAL A 73 -8.61 8.52 1.93
CA VAL A 73 -9.06 7.79 0.74
C VAL A 73 -9.43 6.34 1.08
N ASP A 74 -8.55 5.62 1.76
CA ASP A 74 -8.76 4.22 2.13
C ASP A 74 -10.01 4.02 2.99
N ARG A 75 -10.19 4.89 4.00
CA ARG A 75 -11.38 4.92 4.84
C ARG A 75 -12.65 5.26 4.05
N SER A 76 -12.57 6.19 3.11
CA SER A 76 -13.70 6.60 2.28
C SER A 76 -14.20 5.46 1.41
N LEU A 77 -13.29 4.69 0.81
CA LEU A 77 -13.61 3.51 0.00
C LEU A 77 -14.27 2.41 0.84
N LEU A 78 -13.74 2.13 2.04
CA LEU A 78 -14.34 1.18 2.97
C LEU A 78 -15.77 1.58 3.37
N LEU A 79 -15.97 2.84 3.80
CA LEU A 79 -17.27 3.31 4.28
C LEU A 79 -18.34 3.37 3.19
N GLN A 80 -17.94 3.53 1.94
CA GLN A 80 -18.84 3.55 0.79
C GLN A 80 -19.07 2.17 0.18
N GLY A 81 -18.44 1.11 0.72
CA GLY A 81 -18.58 -0.26 0.22
C GLY A 81 -17.89 -0.51 -1.12
N TRP A 82 -16.85 0.26 -1.44
CA TRP A 82 -16.03 0.03 -2.65
C TRP A 82 -14.96 -1.05 -2.44
N GLN A 83 -14.65 -1.42 -1.19
CA GLN A 83 -13.72 -2.47 -0.84
C GLN A 83 -14.07 -3.03 0.54
N ASP A 84 -13.78 -4.31 0.77
CA ASP A 84 -14.02 -4.96 2.06
C ASP A 84 -12.83 -4.89 3.03
N ILE A 85 -11.62 -4.78 2.49
CA ILE A 85 -10.35 -4.78 3.24
C ILE A 85 -9.58 -3.50 2.94
N ALA A 86 -8.93 -2.94 3.97
CA ALA A 86 -8.06 -1.77 3.82
C ALA A 86 -6.90 -2.06 2.86
N PHE A 87 -6.69 -1.17 1.90
CA PHE A 87 -5.58 -1.27 0.95
C PHE A 87 -4.25 -0.89 1.60
N ILE A 88 -4.26 0.03 2.57
CA ILE A 88 -3.05 0.56 3.19
C ILE A 88 -2.45 -0.46 4.17
N ASN A 89 -1.48 -1.22 3.67
CA ASN A 89 -0.67 -2.19 4.40
C ASN A 89 0.83 -2.04 4.05
N PRO A 90 1.75 -2.74 4.73
CA PRO A 90 3.17 -2.59 4.48
C PRO A 90 3.60 -2.87 3.03
N ALA A 91 3.11 -3.93 2.39
CA ALA A 91 3.49 -4.28 1.03
C ALA A 91 3.02 -3.23 0.01
N ASN A 92 1.79 -2.76 0.15
CA ASN A 92 1.24 -1.72 -0.72
C ASN A 92 1.91 -0.36 -0.50
N LEU A 93 2.40 -0.07 0.72
CA LEU A 93 3.20 1.14 0.98
C LEU A 93 4.56 1.09 0.29
N VAL A 94 5.18 -0.08 0.17
CA VAL A 94 6.42 -0.26 -0.62
C VAL A 94 6.14 0.05 -2.10
N PHE A 95 5.00 -0.41 -2.62
CA PHE A 95 4.58 -0.12 -4.00
C PHE A 95 4.31 1.38 -4.21
N ILE A 96 3.57 2.02 -3.30
CA ILE A 96 3.31 3.46 -3.37
C ILE A 96 4.63 4.24 -3.32
N PHE A 97 5.56 3.85 -2.43
CA PHE A 97 6.87 4.47 -2.32
C PHE A 97 7.68 4.33 -3.61
N LEU A 98 7.66 3.17 -4.27
CA LEU A 98 8.31 2.98 -5.57
C LEU A 98 7.84 4.02 -6.61
N LEU A 99 6.53 4.28 -6.68
CA LEU A 99 6.00 5.27 -7.60
C LEU A 99 6.38 6.69 -7.17
N VAL A 100 6.17 7.04 -5.90
CA VAL A 100 6.45 8.37 -5.39
C VAL A 100 7.93 8.73 -5.51
N ARG A 101 8.85 7.81 -5.24
CA ARG A 101 10.29 8.09 -5.28
C ARG A 101 10.83 8.34 -6.68
N ASP A 102 10.20 7.76 -7.69
CA ASP A 102 10.60 7.95 -9.09
C ASP A 102 9.87 9.16 -9.70
N VAL A 103 8.58 9.35 -9.42
CA VAL A 103 7.77 10.45 -9.99
C VAL A 103 8.13 11.81 -9.39
N LEU A 104 8.34 11.89 -8.08
CA LEU A 104 8.49 13.18 -7.40
C LEU A 104 9.74 13.96 -7.86
N PRO A 105 10.93 13.34 -8.05
CA PRO A 105 12.08 14.05 -8.59
C PRO A 105 11.90 14.51 -10.05
N ASP A 106 11.32 13.66 -10.90
CA ASP A 106 11.14 13.94 -12.33
C ASP A 106 10.15 15.10 -12.56
N GLU A 107 9.10 15.15 -11.75
CA GLU A 107 8.00 16.10 -11.89
C GLU A 107 8.08 17.28 -10.91
N ARG A 108 9.20 17.41 -10.18
CA ARG A 108 9.41 18.46 -9.16
C ARG A 108 9.08 19.86 -9.67
N HIS A 109 9.43 20.14 -10.93
CA HIS A 109 9.21 21.42 -11.58
C HIS A 109 7.73 21.76 -11.83
N LEU A 110 6.80 20.82 -11.58
CA LEU A 110 5.35 21.00 -11.69
C LEU A 110 4.64 21.04 -10.32
N ILE A 111 5.40 21.00 -9.22
CA ILE A 111 4.86 20.87 -7.86
C ILE A 111 5.33 22.06 -7.03
N HIS A 112 4.49 23.09 -6.94
CA HIS A 112 4.81 24.34 -6.25
C HIS A 112 3.88 24.63 -5.07
N SER A 113 2.85 23.81 -4.88
CA SER A 113 1.86 23.99 -3.81
C SER A 113 1.53 22.67 -3.11
N LEU A 114 0.98 22.78 -1.90
CA LEU A 114 0.48 21.64 -1.13
C LEU A 114 -0.65 20.90 -1.88
N GLU A 115 -1.50 21.64 -2.60
CA GLU A 115 -2.58 21.07 -3.40
C GLU A 115 -2.06 20.25 -4.60
N GLU A 116 -1.07 20.77 -5.32
CA GLU A 116 -0.44 20.04 -6.43
C GLU A 116 0.27 18.78 -5.92
N LEU A 117 1.03 18.89 -4.83
CA LEU A 117 1.67 17.73 -4.20
C LEU A 117 0.62 16.69 -3.80
N HIS A 118 -0.45 17.10 -3.14
CA HIS A 118 -1.57 16.22 -2.79
C HIS A 118 -2.15 15.52 -4.03
N ALA A 119 -2.38 16.26 -5.11
CA ALA A 119 -2.91 15.72 -6.35
C ALA A 119 -1.96 14.69 -7.00
N TRP A 120 -0.64 14.93 -6.98
CA TRP A 120 0.35 13.97 -7.47
C TRP A 120 0.40 12.70 -6.64
N ILE A 121 0.39 12.84 -5.31
CA ILE A 121 0.36 11.70 -4.39
C ILE A 121 -0.93 10.88 -4.59
N LEU A 122 -2.09 11.50 -4.77
CA LEU A 122 -3.32 10.76 -5.05
C LEU A 122 -3.33 10.12 -6.44
N SER A 123 -2.59 10.66 -7.41
CA SER A 123 -2.39 10.02 -8.71
C SER A 123 -1.55 8.73 -8.57
N CYS A 124 -0.45 8.79 -7.79
CA CYS A 124 0.34 7.59 -7.44
C CYS A 124 -0.50 6.56 -6.68
N LEU A 125 -1.32 7.03 -5.74
CA LEU A 125 -2.22 6.18 -4.97
C LEU A 125 -3.24 5.50 -5.88
N TYR A 126 -3.89 6.23 -6.78
CA TYR A 126 -4.87 5.68 -7.71
C TYR A 126 -4.27 4.59 -8.62
N VAL A 127 -3.07 4.83 -9.17
CA VAL A 127 -2.35 3.81 -9.95
C VAL A 127 -2.04 2.59 -9.09
N SER A 128 -1.66 2.79 -7.82
CA SER A 128 -1.39 1.70 -6.88
C SER A 128 -2.64 0.86 -6.60
N TYR A 129 -3.79 1.49 -6.32
CA TYR A 129 -5.08 0.81 -6.16
C TYR A 129 -5.47 0.05 -7.42
N SER A 130 -5.32 0.67 -8.58
CA SER A 130 -5.69 0.05 -9.87
C SER A 130 -4.83 -1.17 -10.22
N TYR A 131 -3.60 -1.24 -9.69
CA TYR A 131 -2.66 -2.33 -9.98
C TYR A 131 -2.61 -3.41 -8.89
N MET A 132 -2.51 -3.00 -7.62
CA MET A 132 -2.33 -3.89 -6.45
C MET A 132 -3.65 -4.16 -5.69
N GLY A 133 -4.73 -3.46 -6.03
CA GLY A 133 -6.02 -3.61 -5.37
C GLY A 133 -6.69 -4.93 -5.72
N ASN A 134 -7.49 -5.45 -4.79
CA ASN A 134 -8.21 -6.71 -4.98
C ASN A 134 -9.51 -6.52 -5.79
N GLU A 135 -10.01 -5.29 -5.85
CA GLU A 135 -11.27 -4.99 -6.53
C GLU A 135 -11.04 -4.76 -8.02
N ILE A 136 -12.03 -5.11 -8.84
CA ILE A 136 -11.95 -4.95 -10.30
C ILE A 136 -11.87 -3.48 -10.74
N SER A 137 -12.30 -2.55 -9.89
CA SER A 137 -12.29 -1.12 -10.18
C SER A 137 -12.43 -0.27 -8.91
N TYR A 138 -11.88 0.94 -8.95
CA TYR A 138 -12.05 1.94 -7.90
C TYR A 138 -12.60 3.25 -8.47
N PRO A 139 -13.47 3.96 -7.74
CA PRO A 139 -14.06 5.21 -8.19
C PRO A 139 -13.02 6.33 -8.22
N LEU A 140 -13.12 7.25 -9.18
CA LEU A 140 -12.16 8.37 -9.32
C LEU A 140 -12.30 9.42 -8.19
N LYS A 141 -13.53 9.68 -7.72
CA LYS A 141 -13.85 10.83 -6.86
C LYS A 141 -12.95 10.96 -5.62
N PRO A 142 -12.59 9.89 -4.88
CA PRO A 142 -11.70 9.99 -3.73
C PRO A 142 -10.26 10.42 -4.05
N PHE A 143 -9.81 10.25 -5.30
CA PHE A 143 -8.42 10.49 -5.72
C PHE A 143 -8.22 11.82 -6.45
N LEU A 144 -9.31 12.50 -6.80
CA LEU A 144 -9.26 13.72 -7.59
C LEU A 144 -9.26 14.95 -6.68
N ILE A 145 -8.25 15.80 -6.85
CA ILE A 145 -8.17 17.12 -6.26
C ILE A 145 -8.55 18.16 -7.31
N GLY A 146 -9.38 19.13 -6.95
CA GLY A 146 -9.92 20.13 -7.86
C GLY A 146 -10.85 19.52 -8.93
N ASN A 147 -10.98 20.22 -10.06
CA ASN A 147 -11.92 19.86 -11.13
C ASN A 147 -11.26 19.42 -12.46
N ASP A 148 -9.93 19.38 -12.55
CA ASP A 148 -9.25 19.01 -13.80
C ASP A 148 -8.95 17.51 -13.90
N ARG A 149 -9.91 16.79 -14.49
CA ARG A 149 -9.79 15.35 -14.77
C ARG A 149 -8.73 15.03 -15.81
N ASN A 150 -8.49 15.92 -16.78
CA ASN A 150 -7.55 15.64 -17.87
C ASN A 150 -6.12 15.64 -17.36
N VAL A 151 -5.78 16.60 -16.49
CA VAL A 151 -4.46 16.64 -15.83
C VAL A 151 -4.24 15.40 -14.96
N PHE A 152 -5.27 14.93 -14.25
CA PHE A 152 -5.20 13.66 -13.52
C PHE A 152 -4.88 12.48 -14.44
N TRP A 153 -5.65 12.30 -15.52
CA TRP A 153 -5.45 11.16 -16.43
C TRP A 153 -4.10 11.21 -17.14
N ASN A 154 -3.64 12.39 -17.55
CA ASN A 154 -2.32 12.57 -18.17
C ASN A 154 -1.20 12.09 -17.23
N ARG A 155 -1.28 12.43 -15.93
CA ARG A 155 -0.33 11.95 -14.91
C ARG A 155 -0.37 10.43 -14.78
N CYS A 156 -1.56 9.83 -14.68
CA CYS A 156 -1.70 8.37 -14.58
C CYS A 156 -1.11 7.64 -15.80
N VAL A 157 -1.43 8.10 -17.01
CA VAL A 157 -0.92 7.50 -18.26
C VAL A 157 0.60 7.64 -18.35
N SER A 158 1.15 8.82 -18.06
CA SER A 158 2.60 9.04 -18.02
C SER A 158 3.28 8.09 -17.02
N MET A 159 2.75 8.01 -15.80
CA MET A 159 3.29 7.19 -14.72
C MET A 159 3.30 5.70 -15.08
N VAL A 160 2.17 5.16 -15.58
CA VAL A 160 2.09 3.75 -16.01
C VAL A 160 3.05 3.48 -17.17
N THR A 161 3.14 4.39 -18.14
CA THR A 161 4.04 4.23 -19.29
C THR A 161 5.49 4.12 -18.86
N SER A 162 5.93 5.02 -17.97
CA SER A 162 7.33 5.09 -17.52
C SER A 162 7.69 4.03 -16.46
N HIS A 163 6.74 3.57 -15.65
CA HIS A 163 7.03 2.75 -14.46
C HIS A 163 6.50 1.31 -14.53
N SER A 164 5.69 0.95 -15.54
CA SER A 164 5.09 -0.40 -15.68
C SER A 164 6.09 -1.55 -15.49
N ARG A 165 7.31 -1.41 -16.04
CA ARG A 165 8.38 -2.41 -15.85
C ARG A 165 8.78 -2.59 -14.39
N LYS A 166 8.97 -1.50 -13.65
CA LYS A 166 9.33 -1.54 -12.23
C LYS A 166 8.17 -2.02 -11.36
N MET A 167 6.92 -1.65 -11.71
CA MET A 167 5.71 -2.14 -11.04
C MET A 167 5.59 -3.67 -11.13
N LEU A 168 5.83 -4.24 -12.32
CA LEU A 168 5.88 -5.69 -12.51
C LEU A 168 7.08 -6.31 -11.78
N LEU A 169 8.26 -5.70 -11.89
CA LEU A 169 9.48 -6.20 -11.25
C LEU A 169 9.35 -6.29 -9.73
N LEU A 170 8.70 -5.31 -9.09
CA LEU A 170 8.44 -5.31 -7.65
C LEU A 170 7.62 -6.53 -7.21
N ASN A 171 6.71 -7.00 -8.06
CA ASN A 171 5.89 -8.17 -7.79
C ASN A 171 6.59 -9.49 -8.15
N SER A 172 7.50 -9.48 -9.13
CA SER A 172 8.16 -10.71 -9.60
C SER A 172 9.52 -10.99 -8.93
N SER A 173 10.10 -10.02 -8.21
CA SER A 173 11.43 -10.15 -7.58
C SER A 173 11.39 -9.83 -6.09
N SER A 174 11.59 -10.85 -5.27
CA SER A 174 11.77 -10.73 -3.82
C SER A 174 12.94 -9.83 -3.45
N THR A 175 14.04 -9.90 -4.21
CA THR A 175 15.23 -9.06 -4.03
C THR A 175 14.91 -7.59 -4.25
N PHE A 176 14.27 -7.25 -5.37
CA PHE A 176 13.92 -5.86 -5.67
C PHE A 176 12.90 -5.32 -4.67
N PHE A 177 11.89 -6.10 -4.28
CA PHE A 177 10.97 -5.71 -3.20
C PHE A 177 11.71 -5.39 -1.90
N THR A 178 12.66 -6.26 -1.50
CA THR A 178 13.43 -6.09 -0.26
C THR A 178 14.30 -4.84 -0.30
N GLU A 179 14.90 -4.52 -1.45
CA GLU A 179 15.65 -3.29 -1.68
C GLU A 179 14.74 -2.06 -1.46
N VAL A 180 13.61 -1.97 -2.17
CA VAL A 180 12.69 -0.84 -2.06
C VAL A 180 12.12 -0.69 -0.65
N PHE A 181 11.80 -1.81 0.01
CA PHE A 181 11.34 -1.81 1.41
C PHE A 181 12.43 -1.30 2.36
N THR A 182 13.67 -1.70 2.12
CA THR A 182 14.82 -1.26 2.92
C THR A 182 15.04 0.24 2.76
N ASP A 183 15.00 0.76 1.54
CA ASP A 183 15.08 2.20 1.25
C ASP A 183 14.00 3.00 2.01
N LEU A 184 12.75 2.51 1.96
CA LEU A 184 11.64 3.16 2.66
C LEU A 184 11.87 3.19 4.18
N LYS A 185 12.36 2.09 4.75
CA LYS A 185 12.68 2.03 6.19
C LYS A 185 13.78 3.00 6.59
N HIS A 186 14.81 3.19 5.76
CA HIS A 186 15.87 4.15 6.04
C HIS A 186 15.35 5.60 6.10
N CYS A 187 14.28 5.91 5.37
CA CYS A 187 13.65 7.23 5.43
C CYS A 187 13.05 7.53 6.81
N SER A 188 12.55 6.52 7.52
CA SER A 188 11.96 6.66 8.87
C SER A 188 12.99 6.92 9.97
N ASN A 189 14.23 6.46 9.77
CA ASN A 189 15.32 6.54 10.73
C ASN A 189 16.53 7.22 10.08
N PRO A 190 16.46 8.53 9.78
CA PRO A 190 17.64 9.25 9.32
C PRO A 190 18.70 9.18 10.42
N SER A 191 19.90 8.70 10.05
CA SER A 191 21.07 8.68 10.92
C SER A 191 21.47 10.08 11.35
#